data_AF-A0A7I5E670-F1
#
_entry.id   AF-A0A7I5E670-F1
#
_cell.length_a   1.000
_cell.length_b   1.000
_cell.length_c   1.000
_cell.angle_alpha   90.00
_cell.angle_beta   90.00
_cell.angle_gamma   90.00
#
_symmetry.space_group_name_H-M   'P 1'
#
loop_
_entity.id
_entity.type
_entity.pdbx_description
1 polymer ?
#
loop_
_entity_poly.entity_id
_entity_poly.type
_entity_poly.pdbx_seq_one_letter_code
_entity_poly.pdbx_strand_id
1 'polypeptide(L)'
;MMRFQEMSRDLPLDEPPKKNGKCLGGTVHLHAGMRIAVSIGTLVILALVVLLYMKFKKAMFVLLIPTTVTVTTVFAIVARRHHFVWPLIATSFFHVILACYALLIFSFYFFFKPFYIIMVLNWAFDTLHTDKTESYYVQCTVIFASLIVFLAYNCWQAALSVSYHEHLRMQRNPALAKPTVLIVNKPLY
;
A
#
# COMPACT_ATOMS: atom_id res chain seq x y z
N MET A 1 39.60 5.41 42.71
CA MET A 1 38.41 5.36 43.58
C MET A 1 37.47 6.48 43.14
N MET A 2 36.60 6.22 42.16
CA MET A 2 35.68 7.23 41.61
C MET A 2 34.39 7.23 42.43
N ARG A 3 34.08 8.39 43.02
CA ARG A 3 32.88 8.66 43.79
C ARG A 3 31.77 9.02 42.81
N PHE A 4 30.84 8.10 42.55
CA PHE A 4 29.58 8.39 41.84
C PHE A 4 28.69 9.20 42.78
N GLN A 5 28.69 10.51 42.61
CA GLN A 5 27.79 11.41 43.33
C GLN A 5 26.59 11.68 42.42
N GLU A 6 25.45 11.08 42.76
CA GLU A 6 24.12 11.44 42.25
C GLU A 6 23.89 12.94 42.47
N MET A 7 23.96 13.73 41.40
CA MET A 7 23.44 15.09 41.41
C MET A 7 23.03 15.54 40.00
N SER A 8 21.75 15.36 39.69
CA SER A 8 20.98 16.18 38.73
C SER A 8 19.52 15.87 39.00
N ARG A 9 18.86 16.60 39.91
CA ARG A 9 18.17 17.86 39.62
C ARG A 9 17.34 17.76 38.35
N ASP A 10 16.05 17.50 38.55
CA ASP A 10 14.94 18.29 38.00
C ASP A 10 15.22 18.97 36.65
N LEU A 11 15.45 18.18 35.61
CA LEU A 11 15.16 18.61 34.25
C LEU A 11 13.74 18.10 33.94
N PRO A 12 12.81 18.94 33.45
CA PRO A 12 11.59 18.41 32.89
C PRO A 12 12.02 17.49 31.75
N LEU A 13 11.74 16.20 31.92
CA LEU A 13 11.76 15.24 30.82
C LEU A 13 10.73 15.78 29.83
N ASP A 14 11.19 16.61 28.89
CA ASP A 14 10.43 16.92 27.68
C ASP A 14 9.97 15.57 27.15
N GLU A 15 8.65 15.34 27.30
CA GLU A 15 8.03 14.12 26.83
C GLU A 15 8.48 13.96 25.37
N PRO A 16 9.04 12.79 24.99
CA PRO A 16 9.45 12.59 23.62
C PRO A 16 8.24 12.92 22.74
N PRO A 17 8.38 13.74 21.69
CA PRO A 17 7.24 14.22 20.94
C PRO A 17 6.44 12.99 20.55
N LYS A 18 5.22 12.92 21.08
CA LYS A 18 4.26 11.84 20.86
C LYS A 18 4.05 11.80 19.35
N LYS A 19 4.89 11.01 18.66
CA LYS A 19 4.95 10.95 17.19
C LYS A 19 3.63 10.36 16.79
N ASN A 20 2.68 11.25 16.55
CA ASN A 20 1.28 10.90 16.49
C ASN A 20 1.15 9.80 15.44
N GLY A 21 0.62 8.65 15.85
CA GLY A 21 0.41 7.47 15.00
C GLY A 21 -0.70 7.75 13.98
N LYS A 22 -0.50 8.76 13.15
CA LYS A 22 -1.44 9.29 12.20
C LYS A 22 -0.85 9.06 10.80
N CYS A 23 -1.47 8.18 10.03
CA CYS A 23 -1.21 8.08 8.60
C CYS A 23 -2.18 9.01 7.86
N LEU A 24 -1.74 9.43 6.67
CA LEU A 24 -2.41 10.41 5.81
C LEU A 24 -2.56 11.80 6.43
N GLY A 25 -1.46 12.56 6.43
CA GLY A 25 -1.50 13.99 6.75
C GLY A 25 -2.02 14.33 8.16
N GLY A 26 -2.01 13.38 9.10
CA GLY A 26 -2.46 13.64 10.47
C GLY A 26 -3.92 13.26 10.78
N THR A 27 -4.63 12.60 9.87
CA THR A 27 -6.11 12.49 9.96
C THR A 27 -6.60 11.15 10.51
N VAL A 28 -5.91 10.03 10.23
CA VAL A 28 -6.40 8.69 10.61
C VAL A 28 -5.43 7.98 11.54
N HIS A 29 -5.93 7.51 12.68
CA HIS A 29 -5.18 6.69 13.62
C HIS A 29 -4.70 5.39 12.94
N LEU A 30 -3.41 5.09 13.02
CA LEU A 30 -2.74 3.96 12.34
C LEU A 30 -3.50 2.64 12.51
N HIS A 31 -3.99 2.41 13.73
CA HIS A 31 -4.75 1.22 14.08
C HIS A 31 -6.13 1.19 13.41
N ALA A 32 -6.81 2.34 13.30
CA ALA A 32 -8.08 2.44 12.59
C ALA A 32 -7.89 2.21 11.08
N GLY A 33 -6.84 2.81 10.51
CA GLY A 33 -6.49 2.63 9.10
C GLY A 33 -6.18 1.17 8.74
N MET A 34 -5.45 0.45 9.59
CA MET A 34 -5.17 -0.98 9.37
C MET A 34 -6.45 -1.83 9.47
N ARG A 35 -7.35 -1.53 10.43
CA ARG A 35 -8.65 -2.22 10.53
C ARG A 35 -9.53 -1.97 9.30
N ILE A 36 -9.53 -0.75 8.76
CA ILE A 36 -10.26 -0.43 7.53
C ILE A 36 -9.69 -1.24 6.35
N ALA A 37 -8.37 -1.26 6.16
CA ALA A 37 -7.74 -2.01 5.09
C ALA A 37 -8.07 -3.52 5.16
N VAL A 38 -8.01 -4.10 6.36
CA VAL A 38 -8.39 -5.51 6.58
C VAL A 38 -9.89 -5.74 6.32
N SER A 39 -10.75 -4.82 6.74
CA SER A 39 -12.21 -4.94 6.54
C SER A 39 -12.55 -4.92 5.05
N ILE A 40 -11.98 -3.97 4.29
CA ILE A 40 -12.14 -3.90 2.83
C ILE A 40 -11.61 -5.17 2.18
N GLY A 41 -10.40 -5.61 2.54
CA GLY A 41 -9.81 -6.83 1.99
C GLY A 41 -10.67 -8.08 2.25
N THR A 42 -11.22 -8.20 3.46
CA THR A 42 -12.10 -9.33 3.82
C THR A 42 -13.40 -9.31 3.01
N LEU A 43 -13.99 -8.13 2.81
CA LEU A 43 -15.21 -7.96 2.03
C LEU A 43 -14.99 -8.32 0.55
N VAL A 44 -13.86 -7.89 -0.02
CA VAL A 44 -13.46 -8.26 -1.39
C VAL A 44 -13.23 -9.77 -1.51
N ILE A 45 -12.55 -10.40 -0.55
CA ILE A 45 -12.36 -11.86 -0.54
C ILE A 45 -13.71 -12.58 -0.46
N LEU A 46 -14.63 -12.12 0.38
CA LEU A 46 -15.96 -12.74 0.51
C LEU A 46 -16.76 -12.62 -0.79
N ALA A 47 -16.75 -11.46 -1.43
CA ALA A 47 -17.38 -11.27 -2.73
C ALA A 47 -16.76 -12.20 -3.80
N LEU A 48 -15.43 -12.31 -3.83
CA LEU A 48 -14.71 -13.21 -4.73
C LEU A 48 -15.05 -14.68 -4.47
N VAL A 49 -15.13 -15.11 -3.21
CA VAL A 49 -15.56 -16.47 -2.83
C VAL A 49 -16.93 -16.78 -3.41
N VAL A 50 -17.90 -15.89 -3.25
CA VAL A 50 -19.27 -16.08 -3.78
C VAL A 50 -19.24 -16.20 -5.30
N LEU A 51 -18.55 -15.28 -5.99
CA LEU A 51 -18.46 -15.28 -7.45
C LEU A 51 -17.76 -16.54 -8.00
N LEU A 52 -16.63 -16.93 -7.41
CA LEU A 52 -15.85 -18.11 -7.81
C LEU A 52 -16.59 -19.41 -7.46
N TYR A 53 -17.33 -19.46 -6.35
CA TYR A 53 -18.15 -20.61 -6.00
C TYR A 53 -19.26 -20.85 -7.04
N MET A 54 -19.89 -19.77 -7.54
CA MET A 54 -20.94 -19.88 -8.55
C MET A 54 -20.41 -20.20 -9.95
N LYS A 55 -19.25 -19.66 -10.34
CA LYS A 55 -18.74 -19.76 -11.73
C LYS A 55 -17.64 -20.80 -11.92
N PHE A 56 -16.69 -20.92 -10.99
CA PHE A 56 -15.47 -21.71 -11.17
C PHE A 56 -15.01 -22.38 -9.85
N LYS A 57 -15.71 -23.45 -9.44
CA LYS A 57 -15.40 -24.20 -8.21
C LYS A 57 -13.95 -24.68 -8.11
N LYS A 58 -13.30 -25.01 -9.24
CA LYS A 58 -11.89 -25.45 -9.27
C LYS A 58 -10.89 -24.32 -8.96
N ALA A 59 -11.26 -23.06 -9.23
CA ALA A 59 -10.40 -21.90 -8.99
C ALA A 59 -10.45 -21.41 -7.53
N MET A 60 -11.23 -22.06 -6.65
CA MET A 60 -11.26 -21.72 -5.22
C MET A 60 -9.89 -21.84 -4.55
N PHE A 61 -8.98 -22.70 -5.05
CA PHE A 61 -7.62 -22.79 -4.54
C PHE A 61 -6.83 -21.48 -4.68
N VAL A 62 -7.13 -20.67 -5.71
CA VAL A 62 -6.46 -19.38 -5.94
C VAL A 62 -6.74 -18.38 -4.80
N LEU A 63 -7.90 -18.51 -4.14
CA LEU A 63 -8.27 -17.67 -3.00
C LEU A 63 -7.50 -18.00 -1.72
N LEU A 64 -6.80 -19.14 -1.68
CA LEU A 64 -6.01 -19.54 -0.51
C LEU A 64 -4.88 -18.55 -0.20
N ILE A 65 -4.31 -17.93 -1.25
CA ILE A 65 -3.25 -16.92 -1.12
C ILE A 65 -3.79 -15.66 -0.40
N PRO A 66 -4.82 -14.95 -0.92
CA PRO A 66 -5.33 -13.76 -0.26
C PRO A 66 -5.96 -14.05 1.12
N THR A 67 -6.58 -15.22 1.35
CA THR A 67 -7.08 -15.60 2.68
C THR A 67 -5.94 -15.77 3.69
N THR A 68 -4.84 -16.41 3.28
CA THR A 68 -3.67 -16.59 4.16
C THR A 68 -3.07 -15.23 4.55
N VAL A 69 -3.00 -14.30 3.59
CA VAL A 69 -2.50 -12.93 3.84
C VAL A 69 -3.44 -12.16 4.78
N THR A 70 -4.75 -12.30 4.66
CA THR A 70 -5.69 -11.66 5.59
C THR A 70 -5.58 -12.25 6.99
N VAL A 71 -5.54 -13.59 7.13
CA VAL A 71 -5.41 -14.25 8.44
C VAL A 71 -4.11 -13.88 9.13
N THR A 72 -2.98 -13.89 8.40
CA THR A 72 -1.69 -13.46 8.97
C THR A 72 -1.69 -12.00 9.38
N THR A 73 -2.39 -11.13 8.65
CA THR A 73 -2.55 -9.70 9.00
C THR A 73 -3.41 -9.51 10.25
N VAL A 74 -4.54 -10.22 10.37
CA VAL A 74 -5.39 -10.20 11.57
C VAL A 74 -4.61 -10.68 12.79
N PHE A 75 -3.87 -11.78 12.64
CA PHE A 75 -3.00 -12.30 13.68
C PHE A 75 -1.90 -11.29 14.07
N ALA A 76 -1.32 -10.58 13.11
CA ALA A 76 -0.33 -9.53 13.37
C ALA A 76 -0.90 -8.39 14.25
N ILE A 77 -2.15 -8.00 14.00
CA ILE A 77 -2.84 -6.95 14.76
C ILE A 77 -3.11 -7.43 16.20
N VAL A 78 -3.62 -8.65 16.37
CA VAL A 78 -3.95 -9.21 17.69
C VAL A 78 -2.68 -9.48 18.51
N ALA A 79 -1.67 -10.12 17.91
CA ALA A 79 -0.43 -10.50 18.58
C ALA A 79 0.60 -9.35 18.69
N ARG A 80 0.30 -8.17 18.12
CA ARG A 80 1.21 -7.01 18.01
C ARG A 80 2.62 -7.34 17.52
N ARG A 81 2.76 -8.36 16.67
CA ARG A 81 4.06 -8.82 16.14
C ARG A 81 4.29 -8.29 14.73
N HIS A 82 5.30 -7.42 14.59
CA HIS A 82 5.66 -6.74 13.33
C HIS A 82 6.04 -7.69 12.19
N HIS A 83 6.57 -8.89 12.47
CA HIS A 83 6.99 -9.84 11.44
C HIS A 83 5.82 -10.35 10.58
N PHE A 84 4.62 -10.48 11.16
CA PHE A 84 3.44 -10.98 10.44
C PHE A 84 2.78 -9.94 9.52
N VAL A 85 3.29 -8.69 9.49
CA VAL A 85 2.84 -7.65 8.56
C VAL A 85 3.56 -7.76 7.19
N TRP A 86 4.68 -8.49 7.12
CA TRP A 86 5.46 -8.65 5.89
C TRP A 86 4.68 -9.23 4.70
N PRO A 87 3.83 -10.25 4.85
CA PRO A 87 3.01 -10.77 3.76
C PRO A 87 2.08 -9.70 3.15
N LEU A 88 1.53 -8.81 3.99
CA LEU A 88 0.68 -7.70 3.54
C LEU A 88 1.48 -6.67 2.73
N ILE A 89 2.69 -6.34 3.20
CA ILE A 89 3.60 -5.42 2.51
C ILE A 89 3.99 -5.99 1.15
N ALA A 90 4.43 -7.25 1.12
CA ALA A 90 4.88 -7.94 -0.10
C ALA A 90 3.78 -8.02 -1.14
N THR A 91 2.56 -8.42 -0.73
CA THR A 91 1.41 -8.47 -1.65
C THR A 91 1.03 -7.09 -2.16
N SER A 92 1.07 -6.05 -1.34
CA SER A 92 0.75 -4.68 -1.79
C SER A 92 1.73 -4.19 -2.86
N PHE A 93 3.05 -4.40 -2.66
CA PHE A 93 4.06 -4.05 -3.66
C PHE A 93 3.94 -4.86 -4.95
N PHE A 94 3.63 -6.15 -4.86
CA PHE A 94 3.37 -6.99 -6.04
C PHE A 94 2.23 -6.41 -6.89
N HIS A 95 1.11 -6.03 -6.25
CA HIS A 95 -0.02 -5.44 -6.97
C HIS A 95 0.28 -4.05 -7.54
N VAL A 96 1.09 -3.22 -6.87
CA VAL A 96 1.56 -1.94 -7.42
C VAL A 96 2.36 -2.17 -8.70
N ILE A 97 3.34 -3.08 -8.67
CA ILE A 97 4.16 -3.41 -9.84
C ILE A 97 3.29 -3.96 -10.96
N LEU A 98 2.41 -4.93 -10.65
CA LEU A 98 1.46 -5.50 -11.61
C LEU A 98 0.56 -4.44 -12.24
N ALA A 99 0.03 -3.52 -11.45
CA ALA A 99 -0.82 -2.43 -11.93
C ALA A 99 -0.05 -1.46 -12.83
N CYS A 100 1.20 -1.12 -12.49
CA CYS A 100 2.06 -0.29 -13.34
C CYS A 100 2.34 -0.97 -14.69
N TYR A 101 2.67 -2.27 -14.69
CA TYR A 101 2.86 -3.01 -15.94
C TYR A 101 1.57 -3.12 -16.75
N ALA A 102 0.44 -3.42 -16.10
CA ALA A 102 -0.85 -3.46 -16.76
C ALA A 102 -1.22 -2.11 -17.38
N LEU A 103 -1.03 -1.00 -16.66
CA LEU A 103 -1.26 0.35 -17.18
C LEU A 103 -0.35 0.68 -18.36
N LEU A 104 0.92 0.29 -18.32
CA LEU A 104 1.86 0.52 -19.42
C LEU A 104 1.45 -0.26 -20.67
N ILE A 105 1.15 -1.55 -20.52
CA ILE A 105 0.67 -2.41 -21.62
C ILE A 105 -0.66 -1.86 -22.17
N PHE A 106 -1.61 -1.52 -21.29
CA PHE A 106 -2.92 -1.03 -21.71
C PHE A 106 -2.83 0.34 -22.37
N SER A 107 -1.97 1.23 -21.88
CA SER A 107 -1.68 2.52 -22.52
C SER A 107 -1.10 2.31 -23.91
N PHE A 108 -0.17 1.37 -24.08
CA PHE A 108 0.37 1.03 -25.39
C PHE A 108 -0.75 0.58 -26.35
N TYR A 109 -1.62 -0.34 -25.94
CA TYR A 109 -2.74 -0.76 -26.78
C TYR A 109 -3.78 0.35 -27.03
N PHE A 110 -4.01 1.23 -26.06
CA PHE A 110 -4.95 2.33 -26.17
C PHE A 110 -4.48 3.42 -27.13
N PHE A 111 -3.20 3.77 -27.11
CA PHE A 111 -2.65 4.76 -28.03
C PHE A 111 -2.37 4.12 -29.40
N PHE A 112 -1.52 3.09 -29.46
CA PHE A 112 -0.97 2.63 -30.74
C PHE A 112 -1.97 1.87 -31.60
N LYS A 113 -2.90 1.10 -31.02
CA LYS A 113 -3.84 0.28 -31.81
C LYS A 113 -4.82 1.13 -32.63
N PRO A 114 -5.50 2.14 -32.06
CA PRO A 114 -6.33 3.03 -32.87
C PRO A 114 -5.51 3.95 -33.78
N PHE A 115 -4.34 4.46 -33.36
CA PHE A 115 -3.48 5.26 -34.26
C PHE A 115 -3.04 4.44 -35.48
N TYR A 116 -2.70 3.17 -35.30
CA TYR A 116 -2.34 2.27 -36.40
C TYR A 116 -3.54 1.99 -37.32
N ILE A 117 -4.71 1.72 -36.76
CA ILE A 117 -5.94 1.49 -37.55
C ILE A 117 -6.33 2.76 -38.34
N ILE A 118 -6.28 3.93 -37.71
CA ILE A 118 -6.57 5.22 -38.35
C ILE A 118 -5.54 5.51 -39.43
N MET A 119 -4.24 5.31 -39.18
CA MET A 119 -3.17 5.48 -40.17
C MET A 119 -3.37 4.58 -41.39
N VAL A 120 -3.67 3.29 -41.18
CA VAL A 120 -3.90 2.33 -42.27
C VAL A 120 -5.20 2.64 -43.02
N LEU A 121 -6.27 3.04 -42.34
CA LEU A 121 -7.54 3.43 -42.99
C LEU A 121 -7.41 4.74 -43.78
N ASN A 122 -6.72 5.74 -43.23
CA ASN A 122 -6.43 6.98 -43.96
C ASN A 122 -5.57 6.69 -45.21
N TRP A 123 -4.58 5.80 -45.08
CA TRP A 123 -3.76 5.36 -46.21
C TRP A 123 -4.55 4.56 -47.25
N ALA A 124 -5.46 3.67 -46.83
CA ALA A 124 -6.17 2.76 -47.72
C ALA A 124 -7.42 3.36 -48.38
N PHE A 125 -8.11 4.30 -47.73
CA PHE A 125 -9.44 4.74 -48.16
C PHE A 125 -9.64 6.25 -48.23
N ASP A 126 -8.70 7.09 -47.78
CA ASP A 126 -8.83 8.57 -47.77
C ASP A 126 -10.17 9.06 -47.15
N THR A 127 -10.70 8.30 -46.18
CA THR A 127 -12.05 8.51 -45.64
C THR A 127 -12.02 8.93 -44.18
N LEU A 128 -12.44 10.17 -43.92
CA LEU A 128 -12.59 10.79 -42.60
C LEU A 128 -13.91 10.43 -41.89
N HIS A 129 -14.38 9.17 -41.93
CA HIS A 129 -15.58 8.76 -41.20
C HIS A 129 -15.37 7.40 -40.52
N THR A 130 -15.17 7.42 -39.20
CA THR A 130 -14.93 6.24 -38.37
C THR A 130 -16.00 6.10 -37.29
N ASP A 131 -17.22 5.72 -37.67
CA ASP A 131 -18.37 5.63 -36.73
C ASP A 131 -18.36 4.40 -35.79
N LYS A 132 -17.27 3.62 -35.75
CA LYS A 132 -17.21 2.34 -35.00
C LYS A 132 -16.27 2.29 -33.80
N THR A 133 -15.87 3.43 -33.25
CA THR A 133 -14.80 3.50 -32.24
C THR A 133 -15.23 3.93 -30.84
N GLU A 134 -16.38 4.61 -30.64
CA GLU A 134 -16.72 5.21 -29.34
C GLU A 134 -16.86 4.19 -28.20
N SER A 135 -17.55 3.06 -28.44
CA SER A 135 -17.76 2.03 -27.41
C SER A 135 -16.45 1.38 -26.94
N TYR A 136 -15.48 1.21 -27.85
CA TYR A 136 -14.14 0.70 -27.53
C TYR A 136 -13.39 1.68 -26.62
N TYR A 137 -13.42 2.98 -26.94
CA TYR A 137 -12.78 4.01 -26.11
C TYR A 137 -13.40 4.09 -24.72
N VAL A 138 -14.74 4.07 -24.62
CA VAL A 138 -15.43 4.10 -23.32
C VAL A 138 -15.05 2.89 -22.46
N GLN A 139 -15.06 1.68 -23.02
CA GLN A 139 -14.66 0.46 -22.29
C GLN A 139 -13.19 0.52 -21.85
N CYS A 140 -12.30 0.99 -22.74
CA CYS A 140 -10.90 1.17 -22.40
C CYS A 140 -10.67 2.23 -21.31
N THR A 141 -11.39 3.35 -21.34
CA THR A 141 -11.32 4.40 -20.31
C THR A 141 -11.79 3.86 -18.96
N VAL A 142 -12.85 3.05 -18.93
CA VAL A 142 -13.32 2.40 -17.70
C VAL A 142 -12.27 1.44 -17.14
N ILE A 143 -11.66 0.61 -17.99
CA ILE A 143 -10.58 -0.30 -17.56
C ILE A 143 -9.37 0.49 -17.06
N PHE A 144 -8.96 1.53 -17.79
CA PHE A 144 -7.84 2.40 -17.39
C PHE A 144 -8.12 3.09 -16.04
N ALA A 145 -9.29 3.68 -15.86
CA ALA A 145 -9.70 4.30 -14.61
C ALA A 145 -9.72 3.28 -13.46
N SER A 146 -10.22 2.06 -13.70
CA SER A 146 -10.22 0.99 -12.70
C SER A 146 -8.80 0.58 -12.29
N LEU A 147 -7.85 0.54 -13.23
CA LEU A 147 -6.44 0.25 -12.95
C LEU A 147 -5.76 1.37 -12.17
N ILE A 148 -6.10 2.64 -12.43
CA ILE A 148 -5.59 3.79 -11.67
C ILE A 148 -6.12 3.76 -10.23
N VAL A 149 -7.42 3.51 -10.04
CA VAL A 149 -8.01 3.36 -8.69
C VAL A 149 -7.38 2.19 -7.95
N PHE A 150 -7.19 1.06 -8.64
CA PHE A 150 -6.52 -0.10 -8.08
C PHE A 150 -5.07 0.21 -7.67
N LEU A 151 -4.30 0.90 -8.52
CA LEU A 151 -2.95 1.35 -8.21
C LEU A 151 -2.95 2.26 -6.97
N ALA A 152 -3.82 3.28 -6.94
CA ALA A 152 -3.91 4.22 -5.84
C ALA A 152 -4.24 3.51 -4.51
N TYR A 153 -5.18 2.57 -4.53
CA TYR A 153 -5.54 1.77 -3.37
C TYR A 153 -4.36 0.91 -2.87
N ASN A 154 -3.63 0.24 -3.76
CA ASN A 154 -2.49 -0.59 -3.38
C ASN A 154 -1.30 0.25 -2.88
N CYS A 155 -1.07 1.43 -3.47
CA CYS A 155 -0.09 2.40 -2.96
C CYS A 155 -0.44 2.87 -1.54
N TRP A 156 -1.72 3.19 -1.32
CA TRP A 156 -2.22 3.54 0.02
C TRP A 156 -1.99 2.40 1.02
N GLN A 157 -2.37 1.17 0.65
CA GLN A 157 -2.22 -0.02 1.49
C GLN A 157 -0.75 -0.30 1.82
N ALA A 158 0.15 -0.14 0.84
CA ALA A 158 1.59 -0.27 1.02
C ALA A 158 2.12 0.79 2.00
N ALA A 159 1.78 2.06 1.80
CA ALA A 159 2.22 3.15 2.70
C ALA A 159 1.76 2.90 4.15
N LEU A 160 0.50 2.50 4.33
CA LEU A 160 -0.08 2.24 5.64
C LEU A 160 0.58 1.04 6.34
N SER A 161 0.82 -0.05 5.59
CA SER A 161 1.45 -1.25 6.13
C SER A 161 2.91 -1.03 6.53
N VAL A 162 3.67 -0.25 5.76
CA VAL A 162 5.05 0.16 6.10
C VAL A 162 5.07 1.04 7.35
N SER A 163 4.22 2.07 7.42
CA SER A 163 4.13 2.92 8.61
C SER A 163 3.70 2.14 9.86
N TYR A 164 2.79 1.17 9.71
CA TYR A 164 2.38 0.28 10.80
C TYR A 164 3.51 -0.64 11.26
N HIS A 165 4.29 -1.18 10.33
CA HIS A 165 5.46 -1.99 10.64
C HIS A 165 6.52 -1.20 11.41
N GLU A 166 6.83 0.03 10.98
CA GLU A 166 7.77 0.91 11.66
C GLU A 166 7.29 1.27 13.08
N HIS A 167 5.99 1.58 13.24
CA HIS A 167 5.42 1.88 14.55
C HIS A 167 5.52 0.69 15.52
N LEU A 168 5.22 -0.53 15.06
CA LEU A 168 5.38 -1.74 15.88
C LEU A 168 6.85 -2.06 16.19
N ARG A 169 7.77 -1.75 15.27
CA ARG A 169 9.22 -1.89 15.50
C ARG A 169 9.71 -0.93 16.58
N MET A 170 9.26 0.33 16.54
CA MET A 170 9.60 1.36 17.53
C MET A 170 9.05 1.04 18.92
N GLN A 171 7.79 0.58 19.02
CA GLN A 171 7.21 0.16 20.30
C GLN A 171 7.97 -1.00 20.96
N ARG A 172 8.50 -1.94 20.16
CA ARG A 172 9.22 -3.10 20.68
C ARG A 172 10.66 -2.77 21.10
N ASN A 173 11.28 -1.75 20.52
CA ASN A 173 12.69 -1.42 20.76
C ASN A 173 12.88 0.08 21.05
N PRO A 174 12.49 0.56 22.24
CA PRO A 174 12.53 1.99 22.58
C PRO A 174 13.95 2.57 22.61
N ALA A 175 14.99 1.72 22.75
CA ALA A 175 16.39 2.13 22.67
C ALA A 175 16.79 2.68 21.28
N LEU A 176 16.09 2.28 20.22
CA LEU A 176 16.31 2.80 18.86
C LEU A 176 15.63 4.17 18.63
N ALA A 177 14.72 4.56 19.53
CA ALA A 177 13.93 5.80 19.41
C ALA A 177 14.56 6.98 20.18
N LYS A 178 15.58 6.75 21.01
CA LYS A 178 16.32 7.84 21.63
C LYS A 178 17.30 8.42 20.60
N PRO A 179 17.21 9.71 20.23
CA PRO A 179 18.27 10.34 19.48
C PRO A 179 19.54 10.27 20.32
N THR A 180 20.63 9.75 19.74
CA THR A 180 21.95 9.78 20.37
C THR A 180 22.40 11.24 20.44
N VAL A 181 22.10 11.92 21.54
CA VAL A 181 22.59 13.28 21.80
C VAL A 181 24.07 13.15 22.14
N LEU A 182 24.92 13.46 21.17
CA LEU A 182 26.36 13.46 21.34
C LEU A 182 26.76 14.80 21.96
N ILE A 183 26.83 14.84 23.30
CA ILE A 183 27.29 16.03 24.03
C ILE A 183 28.81 16.09 23.89
N VAL A 184 29.30 16.89 22.94
CA VAL A 184 30.72 17.21 22.82
C VAL A 184 31.06 18.24 23.88
N ASN A 185 31.69 17.80 24.97
CA ASN A 185 32.19 18.71 26.00
C ASN A 185 33.44 19.42 25.44
N LYS A 186 33.33 20.72 25.12
CA LYS A 186 34.50 21.52 24.75
C LYS A 186 35.27 21.90 26.03
N PRO A 187 36.57 21.59 26.15
CA PRO A 187 37.37 22.12 27.25
C PRO A 187 37.47 23.64 27.08
N LEU A 188 37.05 24.40 28.10
CA LEU A 188 37.38 25.82 28.19
C LEU A 188 38.89 25.94 28.42
N TYR A 189 39.57 26.58 27.47
CA TYR A 189 40.91 27.13 27.65
C TYR A 189 40.82 28.50 28.30
#